data_AF-A0A8C7EWT2-F1
#
_entry.id   AF-A0A8C7EWT2-F1
#
_cell.length_a   1.000
_cell.length_b   1.000
_cell.length_c   1.000
_cell.angle_alpha   90.00
_cell.angle_beta   90.00
_cell.angle_gamma   90.00
#
_symmetry.space_group_name_H-M   'P 1'
#
loop_
_entity.id
_entity.type
_entity.pdbx_description
1 polymer ?
#
loop_
_entity_poly.entity_id
_entity_poly.type
_entity_poly.pdbx_seq_one_letter_code
_entity_poly.pdbx_strand_id
1 'polypeptide(L)'
;MQGRLMCERGADGHTRASWQFCFNEPITYLFDPKNRKWTVDPSGGQQVKDMLDDDRELTMLLVRTSNGDCQSWLQQVWEHRDETQETTVPPTMRQDTAPGRASAIRPGTWIFPLLISCVVILGIRVGDH
;
A
#
# COMPACT_ATOMS: atom_id res chain seq x y z
N MET A 1 -8.98 -12.85 -5.70
CA MET A 1 -9.19 -11.45 -6.12
C MET A 1 -9.27 -10.60 -4.88
N GLN A 2 -8.53 -9.49 -4.85
CA GLN A 2 -8.65 -8.46 -3.82
C GLN A 2 -9.16 -7.17 -4.46
N GLY A 3 -10.15 -6.53 -3.86
CA GLY A 3 -10.65 -5.22 -4.27
C GLY A 3 -10.45 -4.21 -3.14
N ARG A 4 -10.09 -2.98 -3.49
CA ARG A 4 -9.97 -1.85 -2.57
C ARG A 4 -10.72 -0.66 -3.14
N LEU A 5 -11.67 -0.16 -2.37
CA LEU A 5 -12.28 1.15 -2.58
C LEU A 5 -11.53 2.17 -1.74
N MET A 6 -11.17 3.29 -2.34
CA MET A 6 -10.63 4.45 -1.65
C MET A 6 -11.53 5.64 -1.94
N CYS A 7 -11.93 6.36 -0.89
CA CYS A 7 -12.54 7.68 -1.01
C CYS A 7 -11.86 8.67 -0.08
N GLU A 8 -11.65 9.86 -0.60
CA GLU A 8 -10.93 10.92 0.08
C GLU A 8 -11.62 12.27 -0.14
N ARG A 9 -11.40 13.19 0.79
CA ARG A 9 -11.74 14.61 0.63
C ARG A 9 -10.43 15.37 0.49
N GLY A 10 -10.20 15.95 -0.68
CA GLY A 10 -9.03 16.76 -0.97
C GLY A 10 -9.01 18.06 -0.19
N ALA A 11 -7.86 18.73 -0.16
CA ALA A 11 -7.72 20.06 0.45
C ALA A 11 -8.57 21.13 -0.25
N ASP A 12 -8.93 20.89 -1.51
CA ASP A 12 -9.90 21.67 -2.29
C ASP A 12 -11.36 21.45 -1.83
N GLY A 13 -11.58 20.60 -0.84
CA GLY A 13 -12.91 20.19 -0.35
C GLY A 13 -13.61 19.21 -1.28
N HIS A 14 -13.05 18.90 -2.45
CA HIS A 14 -13.65 17.97 -3.39
C HIS A 14 -13.42 16.54 -2.95
N THR A 15 -14.46 15.72 -3.06
CA THR A 15 -14.33 14.29 -2.81
C THR A 15 -13.94 13.54 -4.07
N ARG A 16 -13.12 12.50 -3.89
CA ARG A 16 -12.63 11.64 -4.97
C ARG A 16 -12.80 10.20 -4.53
N ALA A 17 -13.00 9.33 -5.51
CA ALA A 17 -13.11 7.90 -5.31
C ALA A 17 -12.29 7.18 -6.37
N SER A 18 -11.70 6.05 -6.01
CA SER A 18 -11.00 5.17 -6.93
C SER A 18 -11.13 3.73 -6.47
N TRP A 19 -11.11 2.81 -7.43
CA TRP A 19 -11.05 1.38 -7.13
C TRP A 19 -9.74 0.79 -7.60
N GLN A 20 -9.24 -0.16 -6.82
CA GLN A 20 -8.08 -0.97 -7.16
C GLN A 20 -8.46 -2.44 -7.06
N PHE A 21 -8.15 -3.22 -8.08
CA PHE A 21 -8.39 -4.65 -8.13
C PHE A 21 -7.13 -5.41 -8.48
N CYS A 22 -6.77 -6.39 -7.65
CA CYS A 22 -5.63 -7.27 -7.86
C CYS A 22 -6.14 -8.70 -8.09
N PHE A 23 -5.75 -9.28 -9.23
CA PHE A 23 -6.06 -10.67 -9.56
C PHE A 23 -4.87 -11.58 -9.19
N ASN A 24 -4.89 -12.86 -9.53
CA ASN A 24 -3.92 -13.86 -9.04
C ASN A 24 -2.45 -13.65 -9.53
N GLU A 25 -2.19 -12.58 -10.28
CA GLU A 25 -0.88 -12.10 -10.73
C GLU A 25 -0.65 -10.67 -10.19
N PRO A 26 0.58 -10.13 -10.18
CA PRO A 26 0.87 -8.77 -9.70
C PRO A 26 0.28 -7.65 -10.59
N ILE A 27 -0.68 -7.96 -11.45
CA ILE A 27 -1.37 -7.00 -12.30
C ILE A 27 -2.49 -6.35 -11.50
N THR A 28 -2.40 -5.03 -11.40
CA THR A 28 -3.36 -4.19 -10.68
C THR A 28 -4.19 -3.39 -11.68
N TYR A 29 -5.50 -3.45 -11.53
CA TYR A 29 -6.46 -2.72 -12.35
C TYR A 29 -7.03 -1.58 -11.52
N LEU A 30 -6.96 -0.37 -12.08
CA LEU A 30 -7.51 0.81 -11.45
C LEU A 30 -8.73 1.27 -12.22
N PHE A 31 -9.85 1.47 -11.53
CA PHE A 31 -11.05 2.06 -12.10
C PHE A 31 -11.23 3.47 -11.57
N ASP A 32 -11.34 4.41 -12.51
CA ASP A 32 -11.69 5.80 -12.26
C ASP A 32 -13.20 5.99 -12.44
N PRO A 33 -13.98 6.19 -11.35
CA PRO A 33 -15.42 6.39 -11.42
C PRO A 33 -15.83 7.68 -12.13
N LYS A 34 -14.98 8.71 -12.13
CA LYS A 34 -15.25 9.99 -12.77
C LYS A 34 -15.20 9.85 -14.29
N ASN A 35 -14.13 9.22 -14.78
CA ASN A 35 -13.93 9.00 -16.21
C ASN A 35 -14.54 7.68 -16.72
N ARG A 36 -15.03 6.82 -15.82
CA ARG A 36 -15.60 5.50 -16.09
C ARG A 36 -14.67 4.65 -16.94
N LYS A 37 -13.39 4.62 -16.55
CA LYS A 37 -12.34 4.01 -17.35
C LYS A 37 -11.47 3.13 -16.49
N TRP A 38 -11.17 1.94 -17.02
CA TRP A 38 -10.17 1.06 -16.46
C TRP A 38 -8.77 1.40 -16.99
N THR A 39 -7.78 1.30 -16.11
CA THR A 39 -6.37 1.40 -16.44
C THR A 39 -5.64 0.22 -15.83
N VAL A 40 -4.59 -0.23 -16.53
CA VAL A 40 -3.74 -1.33 -16.12
C VAL A 40 -2.32 -1.02 -16.58
N ASP A 41 -1.33 -1.52 -15.86
CA ASP A 41 0.06 -1.45 -16.32
C ASP A 41 0.22 -2.26 -17.63
N PRO A 42 1.05 -1.82 -18.60
CA PRO A 42 1.15 -2.47 -19.91
C PRO A 42 1.66 -3.93 -19.89
N SER A 43 2.09 -4.46 -18.75
CA SER A 43 2.67 -5.80 -18.60
C SER A 43 1.67 -6.98 -18.67
N GLY A 44 0.74 -6.98 -19.64
CA GLY A 44 -0.11 -8.14 -19.96
C GLY A 44 -1.55 -8.10 -19.46
N GLY A 45 -2.02 -6.97 -18.91
CA GLY A 45 -3.39 -6.84 -18.40
C GLY A 45 -4.44 -6.34 -19.40
N GLN A 46 -4.06 -6.05 -20.65
CA GLN A 46 -4.94 -5.33 -21.57
C GLN A 46 -6.24 -6.08 -21.89
N GLN A 47 -6.18 -7.40 -22.10
CA GLN A 47 -7.38 -8.20 -22.42
C GLN A 47 -8.42 -8.17 -21.30
N VAL A 48 -7.97 -8.28 -20.05
CA VAL A 48 -8.85 -8.19 -18.88
C VAL A 48 -9.39 -6.77 -18.72
N LYS A 49 -8.55 -5.75 -18.96
CA LYS A 49 -8.98 -4.35 -18.94
C LYS A 49 -10.11 -4.10 -19.96
N ASP A 50 -10.00 -4.65 -21.16
CA ASP A 50 -11.00 -4.47 -22.21
C ASP A 50 -12.31 -5.20 -21.85
N MET A 51 -12.25 -6.40 -21.29
CA MET A 51 -13.44 -7.08 -20.73
C MET A 51 -14.11 -6.26 -19.61
N LEU A 52 -13.32 -5.64 -18.74
CA LEU A 52 -13.82 -4.81 -17.65
C LEU A 52 -14.43 -3.49 -18.14
N ASP A 53 -13.87 -2.89 -19.20
CA ASP A 53 -14.42 -1.68 -19.84
C ASP A 53 -15.77 -1.97 -20.53
N ASP A 54 -15.93 -3.17 -21.11
CA ASP A 54 -17.19 -3.57 -21.76
C ASP A 54 -18.31 -3.96 -20.78
N ASP A 55 -17.96 -4.23 -19.51
CA ASP A 55 -18.95 -4.57 -18.47
C ASP A 55 -19.65 -3.31 -17.93
N ARG A 56 -20.80 -2.99 -18.55
CA ARG A 56 -21.64 -1.86 -18.19
C ARG A 56 -22.25 -1.98 -16.79
N GLU A 57 -22.64 -3.18 -16.37
CA GLU A 57 -23.29 -3.39 -15.08
C GLU A 57 -22.29 -3.21 -13.94
N LEU A 58 -21.08 -3.78 -14.08
CA LEU A 58 -19.97 -3.53 -13.17
C LEU A 58 -19.65 -2.04 -13.11
N THR A 59 -19.50 -1.38 -14.26
CA THR A 59 -19.23 0.06 -14.32
C THR A 59 -20.30 0.87 -13.56
N MET A 60 -21.58 0.54 -13.75
CA MET A 60 -22.67 1.22 -13.05
C MET A 60 -22.64 0.99 -11.55
N LEU A 61 -22.36 -0.24 -11.12
CA LEU A 61 -22.21 -0.59 -9.70
C LEU A 61 -21.09 0.22 -9.06
N LEU A 62 -19.89 0.22 -9.65
CA LEU A 62 -18.73 0.92 -9.10
C LEU A 62 -18.97 2.44 -9.03
N VAL A 63 -19.58 3.04 -10.05
CA VAL A 63 -19.94 4.47 -10.05
C VAL A 63 -20.98 4.77 -8.98
N ARG A 64 -22.01 3.95 -8.84
CA ARG A 64 -23.06 4.14 -7.83
C ARG A 64 -22.49 4.07 -6.41
N THR A 65 -21.68 3.05 -6.12
CA THR A 65 -21.04 2.89 -4.81
C THR A 65 -20.05 4.02 -4.53
N SER A 66 -19.26 4.46 -5.53
CA SER A 66 -18.33 5.58 -5.38
C SER A 66 -19.00 6.92 -5.09
N ASN A 67 -20.12 7.21 -5.74
CA ASN A 67 -20.83 8.48 -5.60
C ASN A 67 -21.87 8.49 -4.47
N GLY A 68 -22.32 7.30 -4.03
CA GLY A 68 -23.32 7.14 -2.97
C GLY A 68 -22.69 6.68 -1.66
N ASP A 69 -22.57 5.36 -1.50
CA ASP A 69 -22.15 4.71 -0.25
C ASP A 69 -20.83 5.25 0.27
N CYS A 70 -19.85 5.38 -0.63
CA CYS A 70 -18.52 5.81 -0.24
C CYS A 70 -18.47 7.26 0.27
N GLN A 71 -19.27 8.14 -0.33
CA GLN A 71 -19.37 9.53 0.13
C GLN A 71 -20.09 9.62 1.47
N SER A 72 -21.12 8.80 1.65
CA SER A 72 -21.84 8.68 2.92
C SER A 72 -20.92 8.19 4.05
N TRP A 73 -20.13 7.14 3.80
CA TRP A 73 -19.14 6.64 4.77
C TRP A 73 -18.05 7.66 5.05
N LEU A 74 -17.53 8.33 4.02
CA LEU A 74 -16.53 9.39 4.21
C LEU A 74 -17.09 10.48 5.12
N GLN A 75 -18.30 10.97 4.84
CA GLN A 75 -18.97 11.99 5.66
C GLN A 75 -19.08 11.56 7.14
N GLN A 76 -19.53 10.34 7.41
CA GLN A 76 -19.63 9.81 8.77
C GLN A 76 -18.27 9.79 9.48
N VAL A 77 -17.20 9.33 8.81
CA VAL A 77 -15.85 9.32 9.39
C VAL A 77 -15.39 10.72 9.77
N TRP A 78 -15.69 11.73 8.94
CA TRP A 78 -15.32 13.12 9.23
C TRP A 78 -16.11 13.73 10.37
N GLU A 79 -17.42 13.48 10.45
CA GLU A 79 -18.28 13.98 11.53
C GLU A 79 -17.83 13.46 12.91
N HIS A 80 -17.41 12.19 12.99
CA HIS A 80 -16.94 11.59 14.25
C HIS A 80 -15.43 11.81 14.51
N ARG A 81 -14.71 12.43 13.57
CA ARG A 81 -13.27 12.70 13.73
C ARG A 81 -13.02 13.76 14.81
N ASP A 82 -13.92 14.72 14.95
CA ASP A 82 -13.79 15.78 15.95
C ASP A 82 -13.98 15.22 17.38
N GLU A 83 -14.83 14.20 17.56
CA GLU A 83 -15.04 13.53 18.85
C GLU A 83 -13.84 12.70 19.31
N THR A 84 -13.02 12.21 18.38
CA THR A 84 -11.87 11.33 18.68
C THR A 84 -10.52 12.07 18.69
N GLN A 85 -10.44 13.29 18.16
CA GLN A 85 -9.20 14.08 18.14
C GLN A 85 -8.82 14.72 19.48
N GLU A 86 -9.78 14.83 20.41
CA GLU A 86 -9.61 15.34 21.79
C GLU A 86 -8.61 14.50 22.63
N THR A 87 -8.19 13.32 22.16
CA THR A 87 -7.15 12.48 22.83
C THR A 87 -5.80 12.53 22.10
N THR A 88 -5.47 13.62 21.42
CA THR A 88 -4.12 13.81 20.86
C THR A 88 -3.18 14.32 21.94
N VAL A 89 -2.48 13.41 22.63
CA VAL A 89 -1.29 13.79 23.42
C VAL A 89 -0.30 14.45 22.45
N PRO A 90 0.17 15.68 22.71
CA PRO A 90 1.13 16.35 21.84
C PRO A 90 2.31 15.41 21.57
N PRO A 91 2.85 15.34 20.34
CA PRO A 91 4.07 14.61 20.09
C PRO A 91 5.14 15.21 21.01
N THR A 92 5.58 14.44 22.00
CA THR A 92 6.68 14.84 22.89
C THR A 92 7.86 15.16 22.00
N MET A 93 8.17 16.45 21.89
CA MET A 93 9.35 16.94 21.21
C MET A 93 10.56 16.37 21.95
N ARG A 94 11.11 15.24 21.50
CA ARG A 94 12.46 14.87 21.89
C ARG A 94 13.37 15.95 21.34
N GLN A 95 13.88 16.79 22.23
CA GLN A 95 15.03 17.62 21.92
C GLN A 95 16.20 16.66 21.69
N ASP A 96 16.41 16.26 20.44
CA ASP A 96 17.66 15.63 20.01
C ASP A 96 18.77 16.65 20.22
N THR A 97 19.41 16.50 21.36
CA THR A 97 20.64 17.20 21.73
C THR A 97 21.73 16.72 20.79
N ALA A 98 22.25 17.65 19.97
CA ALA A 98 23.52 17.67 19.23
C ALA A 98 24.00 16.38 18.52
N PRO A 99 24.46 16.45 17.26
CA PRO A 99 25.14 15.32 16.63
C PRO A 99 26.44 15.00 17.38
N GLY A 100 26.40 13.96 18.21
CA GLY A 100 27.59 13.32 18.74
C GLY A 100 28.42 12.79 17.58
N ARG A 101 29.55 13.45 17.34
CA ARG A 101 30.69 13.07 16.48
C ARG A 101 30.67 11.59 16.11
N ALA A 102 30.51 11.31 14.81
CA ALA A 102 30.55 9.96 14.25
C ALA A 102 31.84 9.25 14.67
N SER A 103 31.70 8.15 15.40
CA SER A 103 32.74 7.15 15.54
C SER A 103 32.39 6.02 14.57
N ALA A 104 33.20 5.86 13.52
CA ALA A 104 33.04 4.78 12.57
C ALA A 104 33.24 3.44 13.31
N ILE A 105 32.14 2.77 13.64
CA ILE A 105 32.17 1.41 14.14
C ILE A 105 32.64 0.55 12.97
N ARG A 106 33.92 0.22 12.96
CA ARG A 106 34.51 -0.77 12.06
C ARG A 106 33.70 -2.07 12.24
N PRO A 107 32.93 -2.54 11.24
CA PRO A 107 32.20 -3.79 11.37
C PRO A 107 33.23 -4.86 11.66
N GLY A 108 33.05 -5.55 12.79
CA GLY A 108 34.07 -6.41 13.38
C GLY A 108 34.62 -7.38 12.35
N THR A 109 35.95 -7.41 12.24
CA THR A 109 36.77 -8.38 11.49
C THR A 109 36.45 -9.85 11.86
N TRP A 110 35.56 -10.08 12.82
CA TRP A 110 35.14 -11.38 13.31
C TRP A 110 33.92 -12.01 12.61
N ILE A 111 33.20 -11.29 11.73
CA ILE A 111 32.07 -11.87 10.97
C ILE A 111 32.57 -12.91 9.96
N PHE A 112 33.72 -12.65 9.33
CA PHE A 112 34.32 -13.54 8.33
C PHE A 112 34.70 -14.94 8.83
N PRO A 113 35.41 -15.13 9.97
CA PRO A 113 35.75 -16.48 10.45
C PRO A 113 34.53 -17.30 10.92
N LEU A 114 33.46 -16.64 11.39
CA LEU A 114 32.20 -17.32 11.75
C LEU A 114 31.47 -17.87 10.51
N LEU A 115 31.43 -17.11 9.41
CA LEU A 115 30.84 -17.59 8.16
C LEU A 115 31.63 -18.76 7.56
N ILE A 116 32.97 -18.71 7.62
CA ILE A 116 33.85 -19.78 7.12
C ILE A 116 33.65 -21.07 7.91
N SER A 117 33.54 -21.00 9.25
CA SER A 117 33.31 -22.21 10.05
C SER A 117 31.95 -22.84 9.77
N CYS A 118 30.89 -22.05 9.57
CA CYS A 118 29.56 -22.55 9.20
C CYS A 118 29.56 -23.30 7.87
N VAL A 119 30.26 -22.77 6.85
CA VAL A 119 30.34 -23.41 5.52
C VAL A 119 31.10 -24.74 5.59
N VAL A 120 32.18 -24.82 6.38
CA VAL A 120 32.94 -26.08 6.57
C VAL A 120 32.10 -27.13 7.29
N ILE A 121 31.38 -26.76 8.36
CA ILE A 121 30.53 -27.70 9.11
C ILE A 121 29.39 -28.24 8.23
N LEU A 122 28.76 -27.37 7.42
CA LEU A 122 27.69 -27.77 6.51
C LEU A 122 28.21 -28.60 5.32
N GLY A 123 29.39 -28.29 4.81
CA GLY A 123 30.03 -29.03 3.71
C GLY A 123 30.44 -30.45 4.10
N ILE A 124 30.91 -30.67 5.33
CA ILE A 124 31.27 -32.01 5.82
C ILE A 124 30.02 -32.88 5.99
N ARG A 125 28.87 -32.31 6.39
CA ARG A 125 27.60 -33.06 6.53
C ARG A 125 26.92 -33.43 5.21
N VAL A 126 27.31 -32.83 4.09
CA VAL A 126 26.79 -33.17 2.75
C VAL A 126 27.71 -34.15 2.01
N GLY A 127 28.89 -34.47 2.56
CA GLY A 127 29.86 -35.40 1.96
C GLY A 127 29.86 -36.82 2.54
N ASP A 128 29.02 -37.13 3.54
CA ASP A 128 28.91 -38.47 4.16
C ASP A 128 27.52 -39.10 3.89
N HIS A 129 27.09 -39.08 2.62
CA HIS A 129 26.02 -39.94 2.11
C HIS A 129 26.53 -40.81 0.97
#